data_AF-A0A947IFF0-F1
#
_entry.id   AF-A0A947IFF0-F1
#
_cell.length_a   1.000
_cell.length_b   1.000
_cell.length_c   1.000
_cell.angle_alpha   90.00
_cell.angle_beta   90.00
_cell.angle_gamma   90.00
#
_symmetry.space_group_name_H-M   'P 1'
#
loop_
_entity.id
_entity.type
_entity.pdbx_description
1 polymer ?
#
loop_
_entity_poly.entity_id
_entity_poly.type
_entity_poly.pdbx_seq_one_letter_code
_entity_poly.pdbx_strand_id
1 'polypeptide(L)'
;MSTSDVMSLIAAWVVALSAVIAVIVNVRDYMQRRHDRPARKTRRTRSMALWVLSAVLLVIAIALFVNAYRTGTNNSAAQIAVAPSDTLRRALVIREADSLVSIRQGQPFNMQLTSAAWDAYNHRRYEVAICIADRCIEEFKASADKEQSQLEVAANPLPPVGKVSDTERQAIIARGVLNDFATCLWIRARSAQYLGRPDQAVQDFQATSRYTYARTWDPNGWFWSPSKDALERLSVMK
;
A
#
# COMPACT_ATOMS: atom_id res chain seq x y z
N MET A 1 -22.62 -8.35 2.20
CA MET A 1 -23.28 -9.64 2.47
C MET A 1 -23.51 -9.71 3.96
N SER A 2 -24.77 -9.76 4.38
CA SER A 2 -25.12 -9.82 5.81
C SER A 2 -24.70 -11.18 6.39
N THR A 3 -24.56 -11.26 7.72
CA THR A 3 -24.30 -12.53 8.40
C THR A 3 -25.40 -13.56 8.11
N SER A 4 -26.65 -13.14 7.93
CA SER A 4 -27.77 -13.98 7.50
C SER A 4 -27.61 -14.58 6.10
N ASP A 5 -27.00 -13.84 5.17
CA ASP A 5 -26.75 -14.33 3.80
C ASP A 5 -25.67 -15.41 3.78
N VAL A 6 -24.61 -15.22 4.57
CA VAL A 6 -23.53 -16.20 4.74
C VAL A 6 -24.07 -17.50 5.34
N MET A 7 -24.92 -17.40 6.38
CA MET A 7 -25.49 -18.58 7.04
C MET A 7 -26.46 -19.35 6.13
N SER A 8 -27.23 -18.65 5.29
CA SER A 8 -28.11 -19.28 4.30
C SER A 8 -27.33 -20.03 3.22
N LEU A 9 -26.21 -19.46 2.77
CA LEU A 9 -25.29 -20.12 1.84
C LEU A 9 -24.66 -21.38 2.45
N ILE A 10 -24.19 -21.32 3.69
CA ILE A 10 -23.63 -22.48 4.40
C ILE A 10 -24.68 -23.59 4.52
N ALA A 11 -25.92 -23.25 4.89
CA ALA A 11 -27.01 -24.23 4.99
C ALA A 11 -27.29 -24.92 3.64
N ALA A 12 -27.30 -24.17 2.54
CA ALA A 12 -27.49 -24.74 1.20
C ALA A 12 -26.35 -25.71 0.81
N TRP A 13 -25.10 -25.39 1.14
CA TRP A 13 -23.95 -26.26 0.89
C TRP A 13 -24.00 -27.55 1.72
N VAL A 14 -24.44 -27.48 2.98
CA VAL A 14 -24.60 -28.66 3.84
C VAL A 14 -25.65 -29.63 3.29
N VAL A 15 -26.76 -29.11 2.77
CA VAL A 15 -27.83 -29.93 2.14
C VAL A 15 -27.34 -30.54 0.82
N ALA A 16 -26.62 -29.78 0.00
CA ALA A 16 -26.07 -30.31 -1.24
C ALA A 16 -25.03 -31.42 -0.99
N LEU A 17 -24.16 -31.23 0.01
CA LEU A 17 -23.14 -32.21 0.37
C LEU A 17 -23.75 -33.51 0.90
N SER A 18 -24.80 -33.43 1.71
CA SER A 18 -25.48 -34.63 2.24
C SER A 18 -26.15 -35.44 1.13
N ALA A 19 -26.74 -34.78 0.13
CA ALA A 19 -27.29 -35.47 -1.05
C ALA A 19 -26.21 -36.20 -1.87
N VAL A 20 -25.03 -35.58 -2.06
CA VAL A 20 -23.90 -36.22 -2.75
C VAL A 20 -23.39 -37.43 -1.97
N ILE A 21 -23.23 -37.30 -0.65
CA ILE A 21 -22.80 -38.41 0.21
C ILE A 21 -23.81 -39.57 0.14
N ALA A 22 -25.12 -39.28 0.18
CA ALA A 22 -26.16 -40.30 0.06
C ALA A 22 -26.08 -41.07 -1.27
N VAL A 23 -25.83 -40.37 -2.38
CA VAL A 23 -25.62 -41.02 -3.70
C VAL A 23 -24.38 -41.92 -3.67
N ILE A 24 -23.26 -41.45 -3.12
CA ILE A 24 -22.02 -42.23 -3.02
C ILE A 24 -22.23 -43.50 -2.18
N VAL A 25 -22.90 -43.39 -1.03
CA VAL A 25 -23.21 -44.54 -0.17
C VAL A 25 -24.10 -45.53 -0.90
N ASN A 26 -25.14 -45.07 -1.58
CA ASN A 26 -26.06 -45.95 -2.31
C ASN A 26 -25.35 -46.66 -3.49
N VAL A 27 -24.42 -45.97 -4.16
CA VAL A 27 -23.57 -46.58 -5.21
C VAL A 27 -22.64 -47.64 -4.62
N ARG A 28 -22.00 -47.36 -3.47
CA ARG A 28 -21.13 -48.33 -2.79
C ARG A 28 -21.90 -49.59 -2.40
N ASP A 29 -23.06 -49.42 -1.79
CA ASP A 29 -23.95 -50.52 -1.39
C ASP A 29 -24.43 -51.35 -2.58
N TYR A 30 -24.77 -50.69 -3.68
CA TYR A 30 -25.13 -51.35 -4.93
C TYR A 30 -23.97 -52.19 -5.48
N MET A 31 -22.74 -51.66 -5.42
CA MET A 31 -21.54 -52.35 -5.90
C MET A 31 -21.16 -53.54 -5.01
N GLN A 32 -21.30 -53.42 -3.69
CA GLN A 32 -21.05 -54.52 -2.74
C GLN A 32 -22.04 -55.66 -2.95
N ARG A 33 -23.35 -55.38 -3.02
CA ARG A 33 -24.39 -56.40 -3.29
C ARG A 33 -24.26 -57.09 -4.66
N ARG A 34 -23.50 -56.50 -5.58
CA ARG A 34 -23.25 -57.05 -6.92
C ARG A 34 -22.06 -58.01 -6.94
N HIS A 35 -21.09 -57.85 -6.04
CA HIS A 35 -19.93 -58.74 -5.93
C HIS A 35 -20.34 -60.19 -5.60
N ASP A 36 -21.47 -60.35 -4.88
CA ASP A 36 -21.91 -61.66 -4.37
C ASP A 36 -22.79 -62.48 -5.34
N ARG A 37 -22.98 -62.05 -6.61
CA ARG A 37 -23.87 -62.77 -7.56
C ARG A 37 -23.12 -63.50 -8.69
N PRO A 38 -23.40 -64.80 -8.92
CA PRO A 38 -22.77 -65.59 -9.97
C PRO A 38 -23.06 -65.05 -11.39
N ALA A 39 -22.06 -65.11 -12.25
CA ALA A 39 -22.01 -64.42 -13.53
C ALA A 39 -22.93 -65.03 -14.60
N ARG A 40 -24.01 -64.34 -14.98
CA ARG A 40 -24.67 -64.52 -16.28
C ARG A 40 -24.21 -63.43 -17.26
N LYS A 41 -23.45 -63.85 -18.29
CA LYS A 41 -23.14 -63.11 -19.53
C LYS A 41 -24.44 -63.12 -20.36
N THR A 42 -25.06 -62.05 -20.85
CA THR A 42 -24.59 -61.21 -21.98
C THR A 42 -25.45 -59.95 -22.20
N ARG A 43 -26.30 -59.51 -21.25
CA ARG A 43 -27.17 -58.31 -21.42
C ARG A 43 -26.79 -57.12 -20.51
N ARG A 44 -25.51 -57.04 -20.10
CA ARG A 44 -25.05 -56.39 -18.86
C ARG A 44 -24.18 -55.12 -19.00
N THR A 45 -23.80 -54.71 -20.22
CA THR A 45 -22.87 -53.59 -20.45
C THR A 45 -23.55 -52.25 -20.70
N ARG A 46 -24.77 -52.24 -21.27
CA ARG A 46 -25.49 -50.99 -21.62
C ARG A 46 -25.96 -50.20 -20.39
N SER A 47 -26.32 -50.88 -19.30
CA SER A 47 -26.77 -50.19 -18.08
C SER A 47 -25.61 -49.48 -17.36
N MET A 48 -24.42 -50.10 -17.28
CA MET A 48 -23.24 -49.47 -16.66
C MET A 48 -22.78 -48.21 -17.39
N ALA A 49 -22.82 -48.20 -18.73
CA ALA A 49 -22.47 -47.03 -19.51
C ALA A 49 -23.39 -45.84 -19.22
N LEU A 50 -24.70 -46.08 -19.05
CA LEU A 50 -25.67 -45.03 -18.72
C LEU A 50 -25.45 -44.43 -17.32
N TRP A 51 -25.09 -45.26 -16.33
CA TRP A 51 -24.80 -44.79 -14.97
C TRP A 51 -23.53 -43.93 -14.91
N VAL A 52 -22.47 -44.35 -15.61
CA VAL A 52 -21.22 -43.56 -15.67
C VAL A 52 -21.45 -42.24 -16.40
N LEU A 53 -22.21 -42.26 -17.50
CA LEU A 53 -22.54 -41.04 -18.25
C LEU A 53 -23.34 -40.05 -17.39
N SER A 54 -24.31 -40.54 -16.61
CA SER A 54 -25.11 -39.69 -15.72
C SER A 54 -24.27 -39.04 -14.62
N ALA A 55 -23.32 -39.77 -14.02
CA ALA A 55 -22.42 -39.22 -13.01
C ALA A 55 -21.48 -38.14 -13.58
N VAL A 56 -20.95 -38.35 -14.78
CA VAL A 56 -20.07 -37.38 -15.46
C VAL A 56 -20.85 -36.10 -15.80
N LEU A 57 -22.08 -36.21 -16.32
CA LEU A 57 -22.93 -35.05 -16.62
C LEU A 57 -23.27 -34.23 -15.37
N LEU A 58 -23.49 -34.88 -14.22
CA LEU A 58 -23.73 -34.19 -12.96
C LEU A 58 -22.52 -33.38 -12.50
N VAL A 59 -21.31 -33.93 -12.61
CA VAL A 59 -20.06 -33.21 -12.26
C VAL A 59 -19.85 -32.01 -13.18
N ILE A 60 -20.09 -32.17 -14.49
CA ILE A 60 -20.00 -31.06 -15.46
C ILE A 60 -21.03 -29.97 -15.13
N ALA A 61 -22.28 -30.33 -14.81
CA ALA A 61 -23.32 -29.38 -14.44
C ALA A 61 -22.94 -28.59 -13.17
N ILE A 62 -22.37 -29.25 -12.15
CA ILE A 62 -21.88 -28.59 -10.94
C ILE A 62 -20.72 -27.64 -11.28
N ALA A 63 -19.77 -28.05 -12.11
CA ALA A 63 -18.65 -27.20 -12.52
C ALA A 63 -19.12 -25.97 -13.30
N LEU A 64 -20.09 -26.13 -14.21
CA LEU A 64 -20.69 -25.04 -14.96
C LEU A 64 -21.48 -24.10 -14.05
N PHE A 65 -22.22 -24.63 -13.06
CA PHE A 65 -22.94 -23.82 -12.08
C PHE A 65 -21.98 -23.02 -11.19
N VAL A 66 -20.90 -23.63 -10.69
CA VAL A 66 -19.86 -22.94 -9.92
C VAL A 66 -19.18 -21.86 -10.75
N ASN A 67 -18.87 -22.13 -12.02
CA ASN A 67 -18.29 -21.15 -12.92
C ASN A 67 -19.25 -20.00 -13.22
N ALA A 68 -20.52 -20.30 -13.52
CA ALA A 68 -21.57 -19.31 -13.76
C ALA A 68 -21.82 -18.44 -12.52
N TYR A 69 -21.82 -19.04 -11.32
CA TYR A 69 -21.93 -18.30 -10.05
C TYR A 69 -20.73 -17.38 -9.86
N ARG A 70 -19.50 -17.87 -10.09
CA ARG A 70 -18.27 -17.06 -10.03
C ARG A 70 -18.31 -15.89 -11.01
N THR A 71 -18.80 -16.09 -12.24
CA THR A 71 -18.92 -15.02 -13.23
C THR A 71 -20.09 -14.07 -12.95
N GLY A 72 -21.20 -14.57 -12.39
CA GLY A 72 -22.39 -13.79 -12.06
C GLY A 72 -22.19 -12.88 -10.85
N THR A 73 -21.48 -13.35 -9.83
CA THR A 73 -21.10 -12.50 -8.68
C THR A 73 -20.05 -11.45 -9.04
N ASN A 74 -19.22 -11.72 -10.05
CA ASN A 74 -18.20 -10.78 -10.50
C ASN A 74 -18.76 -9.64 -11.35
N ASN A 75 -19.96 -9.76 -11.95
CA ASN A 75 -20.51 -8.70 -12.80
C ASN A 75 -21.44 -7.73 -12.04
N SER A 76 -22.02 -8.13 -10.90
CA SER A 76 -22.90 -7.25 -10.12
C SER A 76 -22.26 -6.70 -8.84
N ALA A 77 -21.25 -7.36 -8.27
CA ALA A 77 -20.48 -6.82 -7.14
C ALA A 77 -19.26 -5.99 -7.58
N ALA A 78 -18.75 -6.15 -8.80
CA ALA A 78 -17.63 -5.35 -9.32
C ALA A 78 -18.05 -4.00 -9.92
N GLN A 79 -19.35 -3.67 -9.97
CA GLN A 79 -19.87 -2.42 -10.53
C GLN A 79 -20.31 -1.37 -9.49
N ILE A 80 -19.96 -1.52 -8.20
CA ILE A 80 -20.15 -0.43 -7.19
C ILE A 80 -18.88 -0.19 -6.35
N ALA A 81 -17.72 -0.31 -6.99
CA ALA A 81 -16.49 0.31 -6.50
C ALA A 81 -15.82 1.00 -7.69
N VAL A 82 -16.50 2.00 -8.26
CA VAL A 82 -15.87 2.93 -9.20
C VAL A 82 -14.75 3.60 -8.41
N ALA A 83 -13.50 3.24 -8.71
CA ALA A 83 -12.34 3.93 -8.15
C ALA A 83 -12.55 5.43 -8.35
N PRO A 84 -12.31 6.28 -7.33
CA PRO A 84 -12.49 7.72 -7.47
C PRO A 84 -11.77 8.21 -8.72
N SER A 85 -12.40 9.10 -9.48
CA SER A 85 -11.69 9.79 -10.57
C SER A 85 -10.41 10.42 -10.02
N ASP A 86 -9.38 10.56 -10.86
CA ASP A 86 -8.09 11.13 -10.43
C ASP A 86 -8.28 12.48 -9.72
N THR A 87 -9.24 13.30 -10.19
CA THR A 87 -9.68 14.54 -9.55
C THR A 87 -10.17 14.35 -8.11
N LEU A 88 -11.04 13.37 -7.86
CA LEU A 88 -11.55 13.10 -6.51
C LEU A 88 -10.46 12.55 -5.59
N ARG A 89 -9.57 11.70 -6.11
CA ARG A 89 -8.42 11.19 -5.35
C ARG A 89 -7.50 12.34 -4.92
N ARG A 90 -7.16 13.25 -5.84
CA ARG A 90 -6.35 14.44 -5.53
C ARG A 90 -7.03 15.35 -4.51
N ALA A 91 -8.33 15.60 -4.65
CA ALA A 91 -9.07 16.42 -3.71
C ALA A 91 -9.08 15.82 -2.28
N LEU A 92 -9.18 14.49 -2.17
CA LEU A 92 -9.08 13.81 -0.88
C LEU A 92 -7.69 13.96 -0.25
N VAL A 93 -6.63 13.79 -1.04
CA VAL A 93 -5.24 13.99 -0.60
C VAL A 93 -5.01 15.41 -0.07
N ILE A 94 -5.49 16.42 -0.80
CA ILE A 94 -5.37 17.83 -0.41
C ILE A 94 -6.10 18.10 0.91
N ARG A 95 -7.36 17.65 1.01
CA ARG A 95 -8.16 17.82 2.24
C ARG A 95 -7.48 17.17 3.44
N GLU A 96 -6.92 15.98 3.26
CA GLU A 96 -6.19 15.30 4.33
C GLU A 96 -4.91 16.04 4.71
N ALA A 97 -4.15 16.52 3.72
CA ALA A 97 -2.96 17.35 3.94
C ALA A 97 -3.29 18.60 4.75
N ASP A 98 -4.34 19.33 4.38
CA ASP A 98 -4.81 20.52 5.11
C ASP A 98 -5.22 20.19 6.56
N SER A 99 -5.85 19.03 6.77
CA SER A 99 -6.18 18.57 8.12
C SER A 99 -4.93 18.30 8.96
N LEU A 100 -3.88 17.69 8.40
CA LEU A 100 -2.64 17.42 9.14
C LEU A 100 -1.84 18.69 9.45
N VAL A 101 -1.82 19.65 8.53
CA VAL A 101 -1.15 20.95 8.72
C VAL A 101 -1.89 21.78 9.78
N SER A 102 -3.22 21.82 9.75
CA SER A 102 -4.01 22.64 10.69
C SER A 102 -3.90 22.21 12.17
N ILE A 103 -3.59 20.94 12.46
CA ILE A 103 -3.33 20.46 13.84
C ILE A 103 -2.17 21.22 14.50
N ARG A 104 -1.27 21.82 13.72
CA ARG A 104 -0.03 22.46 14.19
C ARG A 104 -0.08 23.98 14.18
N GLN A 105 -1.29 24.56 14.14
CA GLN A 105 -1.48 26.00 14.22
C GLN A 105 -0.74 26.58 15.44
N GLY A 106 0.02 27.66 15.21
CA GLY A 106 0.86 28.31 16.23
C GLY A 106 2.36 28.04 16.09
N GLN A 107 2.78 27.02 15.33
CA GLN A 107 4.19 26.84 14.94
C GLN A 107 4.54 27.70 13.72
N PRO A 108 5.83 27.99 13.46
CA PRO A 108 6.26 28.54 12.17
C PRO A 108 5.81 27.64 11.01
N PHE A 109 5.40 28.22 9.89
CA PHE A 109 4.73 27.47 8.82
C PHE A 109 5.62 26.36 8.20
N ASN A 110 6.93 26.58 8.07
CA ASN A 110 7.91 25.56 7.68
C ASN A 110 7.90 24.33 8.60
N MET A 111 7.78 24.56 9.91
CA MET A 111 7.73 23.50 10.92
C MET A 111 6.39 22.75 10.88
N GLN A 112 5.29 23.48 10.65
CA GLN A 112 3.96 22.86 10.47
C GLN A 112 3.98 21.87 9.31
N LEU A 113 4.47 22.30 8.15
CA LEU A 113 4.54 21.47 6.94
C LEU A 113 5.47 20.26 7.15
N THR A 114 6.70 20.48 7.65
CA THR A 114 7.68 19.40 7.81
C THR A 114 7.21 18.35 8.81
N SER A 115 6.63 18.78 9.93
CA SER A 115 6.09 17.87 10.94
C SER A 115 4.87 17.10 10.41
N ALA A 116 3.99 17.75 9.64
CA ALA A 116 2.84 17.08 9.02
C ALA A 116 3.25 16.11 7.91
N ALA A 117 4.30 16.43 7.14
CA ALA A 117 4.87 15.54 6.13
C ALA A 117 5.50 14.29 6.78
N TRP A 118 6.21 14.44 7.89
CA TRP A 118 6.72 13.32 8.67
C TRP A 118 5.60 12.41 9.17
N ASP A 119 4.55 12.98 9.75
CA ASP A 119 3.39 12.21 10.20
C ASP A 119 2.79 11.39 9.06
N ALA A 120 2.51 12.03 7.92
CA ALA A 120 1.97 11.33 6.76
C ALA A 120 2.90 10.21 6.28
N TYR A 121 4.20 10.49 6.18
CA TYR A 121 5.22 9.52 5.77
C TYR A 121 5.29 8.31 6.72
N ASN A 122 5.35 8.57 8.03
CA ASN A 122 5.43 7.54 9.08
C ASN A 122 4.16 6.67 9.10
N HIS A 123 3.01 7.23 8.74
CA HIS A 123 1.74 6.50 8.58
C HIS A 123 1.55 5.91 7.18
N ARG A 124 2.60 5.87 6.35
CA ARG A 124 2.61 5.33 4.98
C ARG A 124 1.61 6.00 4.02
N ARG A 125 1.20 7.23 4.35
CA ARG A 125 0.31 8.06 3.51
C ARG A 125 1.16 8.86 2.52
N TYR A 126 1.87 8.15 1.65
CA TYR A 126 2.94 8.71 0.84
C TYR A 126 2.48 9.82 -0.11
N GLU A 127 1.27 9.73 -0.68
CA GLU A 127 0.72 10.82 -1.52
C GLU A 127 0.45 12.10 -0.72
N VAL A 128 -0.03 11.94 0.52
CA VAL A 128 -0.28 13.06 1.43
C VAL A 128 1.05 13.67 1.87
N ALA A 129 2.05 12.83 2.16
CA ALA A 129 3.40 13.29 2.50
C ALA A 129 4.04 14.08 1.36
N ILE A 130 3.90 13.62 0.11
CA ILE A 130 4.34 14.33 -1.09
C ILE A 130 3.61 15.67 -1.20
N CYS A 131 2.28 15.69 -1.10
CA CYS A 131 1.48 16.91 -1.20
C CYS A 131 1.86 17.98 -0.17
N ILE A 132 2.14 17.58 1.07
CA ILE A 132 2.60 18.51 2.12
C ILE A 132 4.04 18.97 1.85
N ALA A 133 4.93 18.05 1.47
CA ALA A 133 6.32 18.38 1.14
C ALA A 133 6.42 19.33 -0.06
N ASP A 134 5.59 19.16 -1.08
CA ASP A 134 5.49 20.05 -2.24
C ASP A 134 5.21 21.48 -1.81
N ARG A 135 4.25 21.69 -0.90
CA ARG A 135 3.94 23.02 -0.36
C ARG A 135 5.13 23.64 0.37
N CYS A 136 5.91 22.85 1.13
CA CYS A 136 7.11 23.35 1.79
C CYS A 136 8.17 23.76 0.77
N ILE A 137 8.35 22.95 -0.27
CA ILE A 137 9.33 23.19 -1.32
C ILE A 137 8.97 24.43 -2.13
N GLU A 138 7.71 24.58 -2.52
CA GLU A 138 7.21 25.74 -3.26
C GLU A 138 7.36 27.04 -2.46
N GLU A 139 6.99 27.02 -1.18
CA GLU A 139 7.01 28.20 -0.32
C GLU A 139 8.44 28.64 0.04
N PHE A 140 9.32 27.69 0.36
CA PHE A 140 10.59 28.00 1.05
C PHE A 140 11.84 27.86 0.19
N LYS A 141 11.72 27.48 -1.08
CA LYS A 141 12.89 27.27 -1.96
C LYS A 141 13.85 28.46 -1.99
N ALA A 142 13.34 29.66 -2.25
CA ALA A 142 14.19 30.85 -2.39
C ALA A 142 14.96 31.16 -1.08
N SER A 143 14.30 31.00 0.07
CA SER A 143 14.89 31.20 1.39
C SER A 143 15.96 30.16 1.71
N ALA A 144 15.67 28.87 1.44
CA ALA A 144 16.62 27.79 1.65
C ALA A 144 17.85 27.91 0.74
N ASP A 145 17.65 28.25 -0.54
CA ASP A 145 18.75 28.49 -1.48
C ASP A 145 19.66 29.64 -1.03
N LYS A 146 19.06 30.74 -0.57
CA LYS A 146 19.79 31.90 -0.04
C LYS A 146 20.59 31.53 1.21
N GLU A 147 19.98 30.84 2.16
CA GLU A 147 20.64 30.46 3.41
C GLU A 147 21.80 29.49 3.17
N GLN A 148 21.58 28.44 2.37
CA GLN A 148 22.62 27.50 1.95
C GLN A 148 23.80 28.24 1.30
N SER A 149 23.53 29.14 0.34
CA SER A 149 24.59 29.89 -0.36
C SER A 149 25.36 30.82 0.58
N GLN A 150 24.67 31.50 1.51
CA GLN A 150 25.33 32.37 2.48
C GLN A 150 26.29 31.59 3.39
N LEU A 151 25.91 30.38 3.82
CA LEU A 151 26.76 29.52 4.62
C LEU A 151 28.00 29.03 3.85
N GLU A 152 27.83 28.70 2.56
CA GLU A 152 28.91 28.31 1.65
C GLU A 152 29.89 29.47 1.42
N VAL A 153 29.38 30.66 1.09
CA VAL A 153 30.20 31.86 0.84
C VAL A 153 30.96 32.28 2.09
N ALA A 154 30.34 32.15 3.27
CA ALA A 154 31.01 32.41 4.55
C ALA A 154 32.03 31.33 4.94
N ALA A 155 32.16 30.25 4.15
CA ALA A 155 33.01 29.10 4.44
C ALA A 155 32.76 28.50 5.84
N ASN A 156 31.50 28.50 6.29
CA ASN A 156 31.14 27.95 7.58
C ASN A 156 31.43 26.45 7.63
N PRO A 157 31.87 25.90 8.77
CA PRO A 157 31.99 24.46 8.90
C PRO A 157 30.62 23.78 8.73
N LEU A 158 30.62 22.63 8.06
CA LEU A 158 29.41 21.82 7.94
C LEU A 158 28.95 21.39 9.35
N PRO A 159 27.64 21.38 9.64
CA PRO A 159 27.20 21.05 10.98
C PRO A 159 27.48 19.57 11.29
N PRO A 160 27.78 19.19 12.54
CA PRO A 160 27.97 17.79 12.88
C PRO A 160 26.69 16.96 12.64
N VAL A 161 26.87 15.64 12.54
CA VAL A 161 25.82 14.62 12.62
C VAL A 161 26.01 13.82 13.90
N GLY A 162 24.94 13.23 14.43
CA GLY A 162 24.96 12.52 15.70
C GLY A 162 24.53 13.39 16.87
N LYS A 163 25.02 13.04 18.07
CA LYS A 163 24.82 13.83 19.28
C LYS A 163 25.74 15.06 19.24
N VAL A 164 25.22 16.20 19.69
CA VAL A 164 25.90 17.50 19.64
C VAL A 164 25.74 18.22 20.97
N SER A 165 26.59 19.21 21.24
CA SER A 165 26.43 20.10 22.40
C SER A 165 25.17 20.97 22.28
N ASP A 166 24.71 21.55 23.39
CA ASP A 166 23.55 22.45 23.38
C ASP A 166 23.76 23.69 22.50
N THR A 167 24.98 24.22 22.47
CA THR A 167 25.35 25.36 21.62
C THR A 167 25.26 25.00 20.14
N GLU A 168 25.80 23.85 19.74
CA GLU A 168 25.69 23.35 18.36
C GLU A 168 24.24 23.05 17.99
N ARG A 169 23.46 22.48 18.92
CA ARG A 169 22.04 22.21 18.74
C ARG A 169 21.28 23.50 18.43
N GLN A 170 21.50 24.57 19.19
CA GLN A 170 20.85 25.86 18.94
C GLN A 170 21.24 26.43 17.57
N ALA A 171 22.53 26.38 17.22
CA ALA A 171 23.01 26.84 15.91
C ALA A 171 22.43 26.03 14.75
N ILE A 172 22.23 24.71 14.92
CA ILE A 172 21.57 23.86 13.94
C ILE A 172 20.09 24.23 13.82
N ILE A 173 19.36 24.31 14.94
CA ILE A 173 17.92 24.62 14.95
C ILE A 173 17.63 26.00 14.35
N ALA A 174 18.54 26.97 14.54
CA ALA A 174 18.41 28.31 13.98
C ALA A 174 18.32 28.31 12.43
N ARG A 175 18.82 27.27 11.76
CA ARG A 175 18.68 27.07 10.30
C ARG A 175 17.31 26.55 9.87
N GLY A 176 16.25 26.89 10.62
CA GLY A 176 14.95 26.20 10.60
C GLY A 176 14.39 25.97 9.20
N VAL A 177 14.32 27.01 8.37
CA VAL A 177 13.78 26.91 7.00
C VAL A 177 14.64 26.02 6.11
N LEU A 178 15.96 26.17 6.13
CA LEU A 178 16.89 25.31 5.38
C LEU A 178 16.78 23.84 5.81
N ASN A 179 16.71 23.58 7.12
CA ASN A 179 16.55 22.23 7.66
C ASN A 179 15.23 21.59 7.20
N ASP A 180 14.13 22.31 7.37
CA ASP A 180 12.78 21.85 7.05
C ASP A 180 12.60 21.62 5.55
N PHE A 181 13.12 22.54 4.72
CA PHE A 181 13.10 22.43 3.27
C PHE A 181 13.85 21.18 2.77
N ALA A 182 15.09 20.97 3.22
CA ALA A 182 15.88 19.81 2.82
C ALA A 182 15.26 18.49 3.32
N THR A 183 14.65 18.52 4.51
CA THR A 183 13.89 17.40 5.07
C THR A 183 12.66 17.08 4.22
N CYS A 184 11.90 18.08 3.77
CA CYS A 184 10.73 17.88 2.92
C CYS A 184 11.10 17.32 1.53
N LEU A 185 12.18 17.79 0.91
CA LEU A 185 12.72 17.17 -0.31
C LEU A 185 13.01 15.68 -0.08
N TRP A 186 13.65 15.36 1.04
CA TRP A 186 13.98 13.98 1.39
C TRP A 186 12.72 13.12 1.61
N ILE A 187 11.71 13.64 2.32
CA ILE A 187 10.43 12.96 2.54
C ILE A 187 9.73 12.70 1.21
N ARG A 188 9.72 13.68 0.30
CA ARG A 188 9.13 13.55 -1.04
C ARG A 188 9.82 12.45 -1.84
N ALA A 189 11.16 12.44 -1.86
CA ALA A 189 11.97 11.43 -2.51
C ALA A 189 11.66 10.01 -1.99
N ARG A 190 11.61 9.85 -0.66
CA ARG A 190 11.31 8.56 -0.03
C ARG A 190 9.90 8.09 -0.29
N SER A 191 8.93 8.99 -0.22
CA SER A 191 7.54 8.71 -0.53
C SER A 191 7.38 8.29 -1.99
N ALA A 192 8.04 8.98 -2.92
CA ALA A 192 8.09 8.62 -4.33
C ALA A 192 8.68 7.21 -4.54
N GLN A 193 9.76 6.88 -3.83
CA GLN A 193 10.35 5.53 -3.88
C GLN A 193 9.35 4.45 -3.43
N TYR A 194 8.63 4.67 -2.32
CA TYR A 194 7.61 3.72 -1.85
C TYR A 194 6.40 3.58 -2.78
N LEU A 195 6.09 4.62 -3.56
CA LEU A 195 5.04 4.60 -4.56
C LEU A 195 5.49 4.04 -5.92
N GLY A 196 6.74 3.58 -6.04
CA GLY A 196 7.27 3.06 -7.31
C GLY A 196 7.48 4.16 -8.35
N ARG A 197 7.85 5.38 -7.92
CA ARG A 197 8.16 6.54 -8.77
C ARG A 197 9.68 6.82 -8.75
N PRO A 198 10.52 5.96 -9.37
CA PRO A 198 11.97 6.05 -9.24
C PRO A 198 12.54 7.35 -9.81
N ASP A 199 12.03 7.82 -10.95
CA ASP A 199 12.53 9.05 -11.60
C ASP A 199 12.34 10.27 -10.70
N GLN A 200 11.16 10.40 -10.10
CA GLN A 200 10.86 11.45 -9.13
C GLN A 200 11.78 11.33 -7.90
N ALA A 201 11.96 10.12 -7.38
CA ALA A 201 12.83 9.90 -6.22
C ALA A 201 14.30 10.27 -6.51
N VAL A 202 14.82 9.94 -7.70
CA VAL A 202 16.18 10.31 -8.10
C VAL A 202 16.34 11.83 -8.19
N GLN A 203 15.40 12.52 -8.84
CA GLN A 203 15.43 13.99 -8.96
C GLN A 203 15.40 14.65 -7.58
N ASP A 204 14.54 14.17 -6.69
CA ASP A 204 14.41 14.73 -5.35
C ASP A 204 15.64 14.46 -4.48
N PHE A 205 16.21 13.24 -4.51
CA PHE A 205 17.46 12.98 -3.78
C PHE A 205 18.63 13.82 -4.33
N GLN A 206 18.71 14.01 -5.64
CA GLN A 206 19.71 14.92 -6.24
C GLN A 206 19.52 16.35 -5.72
N ALA A 207 18.27 16.83 -5.64
CA ALA A 207 17.97 18.13 -5.05
C ALA A 207 18.36 18.18 -3.56
N THR A 208 17.96 17.19 -2.75
CA THR A 208 18.31 17.10 -1.32
C THR A 208 19.83 17.12 -1.11
N SER A 209 20.59 16.42 -1.94
CA SER A 209 22.05 16.31 -1.81
C SER A 209 22.78 17.66 -1.82
N ARG A 210 22.17 18.70 -2.41
CA ARG A 210 22.75 20.05 -2.51
C ARG A 210 22.65 20.87 -1.22
N TYR A 211 21.78 20.50 -0.28
CA TYR A 211 21.56 21.24 0.97
C TYR A 211 22.44 20.67 2.10
N THR A 212 23.76 20.81 1.95
CA THR A 212 24.77 20.17 2.79
C THR A 212 24.80 20.68 4.24
N TYR A 213 24.34 21.91 4.47
CA TYR A 213 24.25 22.50 5.82
C TYR A 213 22.98 22.12 6.56
N ALA A 214 21.98 21.52 5.90
CA ALA A 214 20.74 21.14 6.55
C ALA A 214 20.93 19.94 7.49
N ARG A 215 20.31 19.98 8.66
CA ARG A 215 20.25 18.84 9.59
C ARG A 215 18.82 18.66 10.07
N THR A 216 18.45 17.39 10.27
CA THR A 216 17.12 17.01 10.76
C THR A 216 17.27 16.37 12.12
N TRP A 217 16.43 16.78 13.07
CA TRP A 217 16.39 16.18 14.40
C TRP A 217 15.71 14.82 14.35
N ASP A 218 16.37 13.80 14.89
CA ASP A 218 15.79 12.50 15.15
C ASP A 218 15.23 12.47 16.58
N PRO A 219 13.97 12.03 16.79
CA PRO A 219 13.40 11.88 18.13
C PRO A 219 14.22 11.01 19.09
N ASN A 220 15.08 10.13 18.58
CA ASN A 220 15.99 9.31 19.38
C ASN A 220 17.23 10.09 19.90
N GLY A 221 17.32 11.40 19.65
CA GLY A 221 18.26 12.29 20.33
C GLY A 221 19.53 12.63 19.54
N TRP A 222 19.48 12.57 18.21
CA TRP A 222 20.62 12.93 17.35
C TRP A 222 20.18 13.72 16.12
N PHE A 223 21.11 14.45 15.51
CA PHE A 223 20.91 15.03 14.18
C PHE A 223 21.41 14.08 13.10
N TRP A 224 20.70 14.04 11.97
CA TRP A 224 21.20 13.41 10.74
C TRP A 224 21.19 14.42 9.60
N SER A 225 21.81 14.06 8.48
CA SER A 225 21.94 14.92 7.30
C SER A 225 21.09 14.37 6.16
N PRO A 226 20.05 15.11 5.73
CA PRO A 226 19.27 14.77 4.53
C PRO A 226 20.15 14.62 3.29
N SER A 227 21.09 15.53 3.10
CA SER A 227 22.01 15.51 1.96
C SER A 227 22.88 14.24 1.96
N LYS A 228 23.43 13.83 3.11
CA LYS A 228 24.24 12.62 3.21
C LYS A 228 23.43 11.34 2.93
N ASP A 229 22.26 11.20 3.53
CA ASP A 229 21.40 10.02 3.30
C ASP A 229 20.90 9.99 1.84
N ALA A 230 20.58 11.14 1.25
CA ALA A 230 20.21 11.22 -0.16
C ALA A 230 21.34 10.73 -1.10
N LEU A 231 22.59 11.13 -0.86
CA LEU A 231 23.75 10.65 -1.62
C LEU A 231 23.94 9.13 -1.50
N GLU A 232 23.77 8.59 -0.30
CA GLU A 232 23.85 7.14 -0.06
C GLU A 232 22.78 6.39 -0.86
N ARG A 233 21.54 6.89 -0.87
CA ARG A 233 20.44 6.30 -1.65
C ARG A 233 20.69 6.35 -3.15
N LEU A 234 21.15 7.50 -3.66
CA LEU A 234 21.49 7.63 -5.08
C LEU A 234 22.55 6.61 -5.51
N SER A 235 23.47 6.23 -4.62
CA SER A 235 24.52 5.27 -4.96
C SER A 235 24.01 3.86 -5.28
N VAL A 236 22.85 3.49 -4.74
CA VAL A 236 22.22 2.17 -4.90
C VAL A 236 21.03 2.17 -5.88
N MET A 237 20.62 3.33 -6.39
CA MET A 237 19.50 3.49 -7.34
C MET A 237 19.95 3.49 -8.81
N LYS A 238 21.14 2.94 -9.10
CA LYS A 238 21.71 2.86 -10.45
C LYS A 238 21.02 1.83 -11.34
#